data_AF-A0A2G2PAD2-F1
#
_entry.id   AF-A0A2G2PAD2-F1
#
_cell.length_a   1.000
_cell.length_b   1.000
_cell.length_c   1.000
_cell.angle_alpha   90.00
_cell.angle_beta   90.00
_cell.angle_gamma   90.00
#
_symmetry.space_group_name_H-M   'P 1'
#
loop_
_entity.id
_entity.type
_entity.pdbx_description
1 polymer ?
#
loop_
_entity_poly.entity_id
_entity_poly.type
_entity_poly.pdbx_seq_one_letter_code
_entity_poly.pdbx_strand_id
1 'polypeptide(L)'
;MKINLGKFFLYLFIIFNIQLIASEYKWSASINKKSAFINEPIYLKYICEFNDSGSLYTIDFNPIGKFEKYNILVLKEDEKIINNKRINTYEYIAYVKEKGKVDFDFDVVMKKTTQDSIVELTGGMDNDMEMEQFFNTYLKQKLLSVNIQESKSSLLGDFNIKIKKDKLIKKAFSPFHLEIKINGSGNFQDIKDIKFDINNVKVFSQKPTQELSLTKQGYTGTWSQKFAFVADKDFSIEEFKIEYMNPEDALKKNLIIKKIDVKVTKAYEKENLLDKEEEIFEFSYDYLYLILSFISGFILAKIKFKKEKTIDNDSILFKEKLNNVKSLDELLIILVLQDCIKYDKIIKEIENKQITSLAQAKKSIFSS
;
A
#
# COMPACT_ATOMS: atom_id res chain seq x y z
N MET A 1 70.22 -55.93 48.21
CA MET A 1 68.76 -55.68 48.20
C MET A 1 68.27 -55.76 46.76
N LYS A 2 67.54 -56.82 46.40
CA LYS A 2 67.04 -57.06 45.04
C LYS A 2 65.93 -56.05 44.73
N ILE A 3 66.17 -55.17 43.76
CA ILE A 3 65.18 -54.21 43.28
C ILE A 3 64.11 -55.02 42.54
N ASN A 4 62.87 -54.90 43.01
CA ASN A 4 61.75 -55.74 42.60
C ASN A 4 61.21 -55.24 41.24
N LEU A 5 61.87 -55.65 40.14
CA LEU A 5 61.56 -55.24 38.76
C LEU A 5 60.08 -55.42 38.37
N GLY A 6 59.38 -56.36 39.00
CA GLY A 6 57.96 -56.62 38.75
C GLY A 6 57.03 -55.46 39.11
N LYS A 7 57.39 -54.62 40.09
CA LYS A 7 56.56 -53.44 40.46
C LYS A 7 56.73 -52.27 39.48
N PHE A 8 57.90 -52.14 38.85
CA PHE A 8 58.16 -51.07 37.87
C PHE A 8 57.42 -51.33 36.55
N PHE A 9 57.39 -52.59 36.09
CA PHE A 9 56.60 -52.99 34.93
C PHE A 9 55.09 -52.81 35.15
N LEU A 10 54.60 -53.02 36.37
CA LEU A 10 53.19 -52.86 36.69
C LEU A 10 52.76 -51.39 36.69
N TYR A 11 53.61 -50.47 37.16
CA TYR A 11 53.39 -49.03 37.01
C TYR A 11 53.51 -48.56 35.55
N LEU A 12 54.44 -49.11 34.77
CA LEU A 12 54.57 -48.80 33.33
C LEU A 12 53.33 -49.26 32.55
N PHE A 13 52.76 -50.43 32.89
CA PHE A 13 51.54 -50.96 32.26
C PHE A 13 50.30 -50.16 32.66
N ILE A 14 50.22 -49.67 33.90
CA ILE A 14 49.11 -48.81 34.36
C ILE A 14 49.17 -47.42 33.70
N ILE A 15 50.37 -46.88 33.45
CA ILE A 15 50.54 -45.58 32.78
C ILE A 15 50.29 -45.71 31.25
N PHE A 16 50.51 -46.88 30.65
CA PHE A 16 50.29 -47.10 29.21
C PHE A 16 48.84 -47.40 28.82
N ASN A 17 47.95 -47.71 29.77
CA ASN A 17 46.53 -48.03 29.49
C ASN A 17 45.57 -46.84 29.66
N ILE A 18 46.05 -45.62 29.91
CA ILE A 18 45.19 -44.44 30.18
C ILE A 18 44.91 -43.58 28.93
N GLN A 19 45.49 -43.90 27.76
CA GLN A 19 45.27 -43.12 26.55
C GLN A 19 44.80 -44.00 25.41
N LEU A 20 43.49 -44.28 25.34
CA LEU A 20 42.77 -44.62 24.11
C LEU A 20 41.25 -44.68 24.36
N ILE A 21 40.68 -43.60 24.93
CA ILE A 21 39.26 -43.32 24.62
C ILE A 21 39.31 -42.61 23.28
N ALA A 22 39.24 -43.38 22.18
CA ALA A 22 38.97 -42.79 20.88
C ALA A 22 37.59 -42.11 20.97
N SER A 23 37.52 -40.80 20.76
CA SER A 23 36.25 -40.09 20.75
C SER A 23 35.34 -40.71 19.67
N GLU A 24 34.10 -41.05 20.03
CA GLU A 24 33.12 -41.69 19.12
C GLU A 24 32.79 -40.81 17.89
N TYR A 25 33.11 -39.53 17.98
CA TYR A 25 33.03 -38.54 16.93
C TYR A 25 34.21 -37.56 16.99
N LYS A 26 34.47 -36.87 15.88
CA LYS A 26 35.52 -35.88 15.73
C LYS A 26 34.97 -34.60 15.10
N TRP A 27 35.22 -33.47 15.75
CA TRP A 27 34.89 -32.16 15.22
C TRP A 27 36.07 -31.54 14.47
N SER A 28 35.77 -30.85 13.37
CA SER A 28 36.69 -29.96 12.70
C SER A 28 36.00 -28.65 12.34
N ALA A 29 36.74 -27.55 12.44
CA ALA A 29 36.24 -26.22 12.12
C ALA A 29 37.23 -25.49 11.20
N SER A 30 36.71 -24.80 10.21
CA SER A 30 37.50 -24.01 9.27
C SER A 30 36.84 -22.67 8.95
N ILE A 31 37.68 -21.73 8.54
CA ILE A 31 37.31 -20.37 8.16
C ILE A 31 38.00 -20.04 6.85
N ASN A 32 37.30 -19.35 5.94
CA ASN A 32 37.86 -19.04 4.62
C ASN A 32 38.93 -17.94 4.65
N LYS A 33 38.89 -17.02 5.62
CA LYS A 33 39.79 -15.86 5.68
C LYS A 33 40.22 -15.53 7.11
N LYS A 34 41.44 -15.01 7.24
CA LYS A 34 42.00 -14.53 8.53
C LYS A 34 41.84 -13.02 8.72
N SER A 35 41.60 -12.30 7.63
CA SER A 35 41.36 -10.85 7.61
C SER A 35 40.18 -10.58 6.68
N ALA A 36 39.38 -9.58 7.02
CA ALA A 36 38.19 -9.17 6.27
C ALA A 36 37.91 -7.68 6.51
N PHE A 37 37.11 -7.04 5.66
CA PHE A 37 36.57 -5.71 5.90
C PHE A 37 35.24 -5.78 6.67
N ILE A 38 34.83 -4.65 7.25
CA ILE A 38 33.49 -4.50 7.82
C ILE A 38 32.44 -4.88 6.77
N ASN A 39 31.43 -5.64 7.17
CA ASN A 39 30.36 -6.20 6.32
C ASN A 39 30.84 -7.13 5.19
N GLU A 40 32.11 -7.55 5.19
CA GLU A 40 32.58 -8.60 4.29
C GLU A 40 32.09 -9.97 4.77
N PRO A 41 31.55 -10.83 3.88
CA PRO A 41 31.10 -12.16 4.24
C PRO A 41 32.27 -13.06 4.64
N ILE A 42 32.16 -13.69 5.79
CA ILE A 42 33.10 -14.67 6.32
C ILE A 42 32.42 -16.03 6.33
N TYR A 43 33.03 -17.01 5.66
CA TYR A 43 32.49 -18.37 5.58
C TYR A 43 33.08 -19.24 6.69
N LEU A 44 32.20 -19.82 7.49
CA LEU A 44 32.50 -20.72 8.58
C LEU A 44 31.99 -22.11 8.23
N LYS A 45 32.82 -23.14 8.48
CA LYS A 45 32.43 -24.54 8.27
C LYS A 45 32.79 -25.37 9.50
N TYR A 46 31.81 -26.09 10.01
CA TYR A 46 31.98 -27.08 11.07
C TYR A 46 31.58 -28.46 10.53
N ILE A 47 32.38 -29.47 10.84
CA ILE A 47 32.13 -30.85 10.40
C ILE A 47 32.26 -31.76 11.62
N CYS A 48 31.23 -32.54 11.89
CA CYS A 48 31.25 -33.63 12.84
C CYS A 48 31.28 -34.95 12.09
N GLU A 49 32.35 -35.72 12.26
CA GLU A 49 32.52 -37.06 11.67
C GLU A 49 32.40 -38.11 12.78
N PHE A 50 31.46 -39.02 12.65
CA PHE A 50 31.30 -40.16 13.55
C PHE A 50 32.19 -41.33 13.11
N ASN A 51 32.62 -42.13 14.07
CA ASN A 51 33.34 -43.38 13.76
C ASN A 51 32.43 -44.47 13.19
N ASP A 52 31.12 -44.35 13.40
CA ASP A 52 30.05 -45.23 12.94
C ASP A 52 28.84 -44.43 12.39
N SER A 53 27.67 -45.07 12.28
CA SER A 53 26.45 -44.42 11.78
C SER A 53 25.95 -43.30 12.68
N GLY A 54 26.41 -43.18 13.93
CA GLY A 54 25.99 -42.15 14.87
C GLY A 54 24.47 -42.13 15.11
N SER A 55 23.78 -43.26 14.95
CA SER A 55 22.31 -43.34 15.02
C SER A 55 21.75 -43.02 16.41
N LEU A 56 22.57 -43.22 17.45
CA LEU A 56 22.21 -42.91 18.84
C LEU A 56 22.48 -41.45 19.22
N TYR A 57 22.96 -40.63 18.29
CA TYR A 57 23.36 -39.25 18.55
C TYR A 57 22.46 -38.23 17.87
N THR A 58 22.11 -37.18 18.61
CA THR A 58 21.52 -35.95 18.08
C THR A 58 22.46 -34.80 18.39
N ILE A 59 22.69 -33.94 17.40
CA ILE A 59 23.57 -32.78 17.52
C ILE A 59 22.71 -31.53 17.58
N ASP A 60 22.76 -30.83 18.71
CA ASP A 60 22.16 -29.50 18.84
C ASP A 60 23.26 -28.45 18.63
N PHE A 61 23.36 -27.97 17.39
CA PHE A 61 24.30 -26.92 17.00
C PHE A 61 23.58 -25.84 16.19
N ASN A 62 23.26 -24.72 16.84
CA ASN A 62 22.56 -23.60 16.20
C ASN A 62 23.14 -22.25 16.64
N PRO A 63 24.28 -21.82 16.05
CA PRO A 63 24.91 -20.54 16.35
C PRO A 63 24.26 -19.34 15.63
N ILE A 64 23.06 -19.51 15.03
CA ILE A 64 22.39 -18.44 14.27
C ILE A 64 21.97 -17.32 15.22
N GLY A 65 22.23 -16.08 14.82
CA GLY A 65 21.78 -14.95 15.62
C GLY A 65 22.34 -13.60 15.18
N LYS A 66 21.78 -12.56 15.79
CA LYS A 66 22.33 -11.21 15.76
C LYS A 66 23.07 -10.98 17.07
N PHE A 67 24.39 -11.04 17.02
CA PHE A 67 25.26 -10.71 18.13
C PHE A 67 25.63 -9.23 18.06
N GLU A 68 26.21 -8.71 19.14
CA GLU A 68 26.64 -7.31 19.23
C GLU A 68 27.60 -6.97 18.06
N LYS A 69 28.65 -7.79 17.90
CA LYS A 69 29.71 -7.54 16.90
C LYS A 69 29.41 -8.08 15.51
N TYR A 70 28.57 -9.11 15.39
CA TYR A 70 28.37 -9.81 14.12
C TYR A 70 26.99 -10.44 14.00
N ASN A 71 26.59 -10.78 12.78
CA ASN A 71 25.42 -11.59 12.50
C ASN A 71 25.84 -12.92 11.88
N ILE A 72 25.15 -14.01 12.20
CA ILE A 72 25.37 -15.34 11.62
C ILE A 72 24.12 -15.81 10.91
N LEU A 73 24.31 -16.32 9.70
CA LEU A 73 23.26 -16.89 8.87
C LEU A 73 23.63 -18.31 8.46
N VAL A 74 22.63 -19.19 8.37
CA VAL A 74 22.79 -20.53 7.81
C VAL A 74 22.99 -20.43 6.31
N LEU A 75 24.05 -21.04 5.80
CA LEU A 75 24.19 -21.31 4.39
C LEU A 75 23.62 -22.68 4.04
N LYS A 76 24.08 -23.71 4.77
CA LYS A 76 23.68 -25.09 4.52
C LYS A 76 23.92 -25.96 5.75
N GLU A 77 23.00 -26.86 6.02
CA GLU A 77 23.18 -27.99 6.93
C GLU A 77 22.94 -29.28 6.14
N ASP A 78 23.86 -30.24 6.24
CA ASP A 78 23.87 -31.45 5.42
C ASP A 78 24.31 -32.63 6.27
N GLU A 79 23.64 -33.75 6.11
CA GLU A 79 24.02 -35.01 6.74
C GLU A 79 24.23 -36.06 5.65
N LYS A 80 25.34 -36.77 5.74
CA LYS A 80 25.69 -37.84 4.80
C LYS A 80 26.23 -39.04 5.54
N ILE A 81 25.91 -40.23 5.05
CA ILE A 81 26.52 -41.48 5.50
C ILE A 81 27.46 -41.96 4.40
N ILE A 82 28.76 -42.04 4.70
CA ILE A 82 29.80 -42.51 3.78
C ILE A 82 30.53 -43.65 4.48
N ASN A 83 30.57 -44.85 3.88
CA ASN A 83 31.23 -46.02 4.46
C ASN A 83 30.76 -46.34 5.90
N ASN A 84 29.44 -46.29 6.13
CA ASN A 84 28.82 -46.47 7.44
C ASN A 84 29.24 -45.45 8.52
N LYS A 85 29.81 -44.31 8.10
CA LYS A 85 30.14 -43.18 8.97
C LYS A 85 29.25 -42.00 8.68
N ARG A 86 28.59 -41.48 9.71
CA ARG A 86 27.79 -40.26 9.61
C ARG A 86 28.70 -39.03 9.63
N ILE A 87 28.45 -38.11 8.71
CA ILE A 87 29.16 -36.84 8.57
C ILE A 87 28.12 -35.72 8.52
N ASN A 88 28.11 -34.88 9.55
CA ASN A 88 27.27 -33.69 9.63
C ASN A 88 28.10 -32.47 9.27
N THR A 89 27.65 -31.71 8.28
CA THR A 89 28.31 -30.48 7.82
C THR A 89 27.40 -29.29 8.07
N TYR A 90 27.94 -28.30 8.78
CA TYR A 90 27.29 -27.04 9.08
C TYR A 90 28.07 -25.89 8.44
N GLU A 91 27.44 -25.18 7.52
CA GLU A 91 28.02 -24.06 6.79
C GLU A 91 27.27 -22.77 7.14
N TYR A 92 28.01 -21.75 7.59
CA TYR A 92 27.46 -20.45 7.99
C TYR A 92 28.19 -19.28 7.31
N ILE A 93 27.48 -18.16 7.19
CA ILE A 93 28.04 -16.87 6.78
C ILE A 93 27.94 -15.89 7.94
N ALA A 94 29.07 -15.31 8.33
CA ALA A 94 29.14 -14.26 9.32
C ALA A 94 29.39 -12.89 8.66
N TYR A 95 28.69 -11.87 9.14
CA TYR A 95 28.90 -10.46 8.78
C TYR A 95 29.29 -9.68 10.03
N VAL A 96 30.50 -9.16 10.06
CA VAL A 96 31.02 -8.41 11.23
C VAL A 96 30.81 -6.91 11.02
N LYS A 97 30.32 -6.24 12.06
CA LYS A 97 29.85 -4.85 12.02
C LYS A 97 30.90 -3.83 12.48
N GLU A 98 31.93 -4.29 13.18
CA GLU A 98 32.91 -3.44 13.85
C GLU A 98 34.34 -3.88 13.52
N LYS A 99 35.27 -2.92 13.49
CA LYS A 99 36.69 -3.21 13.28
C LYS A 99 37.32 -3.91 14.50
N GLY A 100 38.40 -4.63 14.24
CA GLY A 100 39.21 -5.29 15.27
C GLY A 100 39.11 -6.81 15.22
N LYS A 101 39.69 -7.45 16.23
CA LYS A 101 39.69 -8.92 16.33
C LYS A 101 38.33 -9.42 16.79
N VAL A 102 37.75 -10.34 16.02
CA VAL A 102 36.50 -11.03 16.37
C VAL A 102 36.76 -12.52 16.43
N ASP A 103 36.26 -13.12 17.51
CA ASP A 103 36.42 -14.52 17.85
C ASP A 103 35.03 -15.18 17.83
N PHE A 104 34.90 -16.25 17.04
CA PHE A 104 33.72 -17.11 16.95
C PHE A 104 33.91 -18.28 17.91
N ASP A 105 33.34 -18.16 19.12
CA ASP A 105 33.31 -19.18 20.17
C ASP A 105 31.87 -19.71 20.28
N PHE A 106 31.63 -20.93 19.81
CA PHE A 106 30.30 -21.55 19.84
C PHE A 106 30.32 -22.83 20.67
N ASP A 107 29.21 -23.06 21.36
CA ASP A 107 28.98 -24.29 22.10
C ASP A 107 28.13 -25.25 21.26
N VAL A 108 28.34 -26.55 21.45
CA VAL A 108 27.50 -27.61 20.89
C VAL A 108 27.07 -28.55 22.00
N VAL A 109 25.86 -29.08 21.87
CA VAL A 109 25.37 -30.15 22.74
C VAL A 109 25.24 -31.43 21.94
N MET A 110 25.99 -32.45 22.35
CA MET A 110 25.87 -33.81 21.83
C MET A 110 24.93 -34.57 22.75
N LYS A 111 23.75 -34.96 22.24
CA LYS A 111 22.78 -35.79 22.96
C LYS A 111 22.97 -37.23 22.53
N LYS A 112 23.26 -38.12 23.48
CA LYS A 112 23.34 -39.57 23.24
C LYS A 112 22.12 -40.25 23.87
N THR A 113 21.46 -41.12 23.14
CA THR A 113 20.41 -42.01 23.65
C THR A 113 20.85 -43.48 23.59
N THR A 114 20.04 -44.38 24.14
CA THR A 114 20.24 -45.82 24.08
C THR A 114 19.30 -46.46 23.05
N GLN A 115 19.70 -47.61 22.49
CA GLN A 115 18.85 -48.33 21.54
C GLN A 115 17.52 -48.75 22.17
N ASP A 116 17.54 -49.14 23.44
CA ASP A 116 16.36 -49.55 24.19
C ASP A 116 15.35 -48.40 24.31
N SER A 117 15.83 -47.18 24.62
CA SER A 117 14.98 -45.98 24.69
C SER A 117 14.36 -45.62 23.34
N ILE A 118 15.05 -45.88 22.21
CA ILE A 118 14.49 -45.68 20.87
C ILE A 118 13.40 -46.73 20.55
N VAL A 119 13.67 -48.00 20.86
CA VAL A 119 12.76 -49.12 20.53
C VAL A 119 11.45 -49.00 21.31
N GLU A 120 11.53 -48.63 22.59
CA GLU A 120 10.38 -48.43 23.47
C GLU A 120 9.40 -47.37 22.93
N LEU A 121 9.91 -46.28 22.34
CA LEU A 121 9.10 -45.24 21.68
C LEU A 121 8.39 -45.73 20.41
N THR A 122 9.03 -46.62 19.64
CA THR A 122 8.45 -47.16 18.40
C THR A 122 7.49 -48.33 18.62
N GLY A 123 7.48 -48.90 19.82
CA GLY A 123 6.75 -50.12 20.20
C GLY A 123 5.25 -49.95 20.50
N GLY A 124 4.72 -48.72 20.48
CA GLY A 124 3.28 -48.46 20.57
C GLY A 124 2.59 -48.91 21.87
N MET A 125 3.32 -48.99 22.98
CA MET A 125 2.74 -49.26 24.30
C MET A 125 2.69 -47.97 25.10
N ASP A 126 1.49 -47.57 25.52
CA ASP A 126 1.19 -46.41 26.37
C ASP A 126 1.76 -46.59 27.80
N ASN A 127 3.09 -46.63 27.94
CA ASN A 127 3.76 -46.49 29.22
C ASN A 127 4.12 -45.01 29.41
N ASP A 128 3.21 -44.25 30.01
CA ASP A 128 3.32 -42.81 30.33
C ASP A 128 4.48 -42.43 31.28
N MET A 129 5.47 -43.30 31.55
CA MET A 129 6.47 -43.10 32.60
C MET A 129 7.94 -43.40 32.25
N GLU A 130 8.30 -43.68 31.00
CA GLU A 130 9.74 -43.82 30.63
C GLU A 130 10.20 -42.60 29.82
N MET A 131 10.66 -41.57 30.55
CA MET A 131 11.21 -40.35 29.95
C MET A 131 12.47 -40.65 29.16
N GLU A 132 12.59 -40.04 27.98
CA GLU A 132 13.76 -40.12 27.10
C GLU A 132 15.07 -39.97 27.90
N GLN A 133 15.90 -41.02 27.94
CA GLN A 133 17.19 -40.97 28.61
C GLN A 133 18.25 -40.40 27.67
N PHE A 134 18.33 -39.07 27.62
CA PHE A 134 19.42 -38.38 26.93
C PHE A 134 20.58 -38.07 27.85
N PHE A 135 21.78 -38.49 27.44
CA PHE A 135 23.04 -38.04 28.02
C PHE A 135 23.56 -36.85 27.21
N ASN A 136 23.52 -35.66 27.82
CA ASN A 136 23.98 -34.43 27.19
C ASN A 136 25.46 -34.20 27.48
N THR A 137 26.27 -34.09 26.42
CA THR A 137 27.67 -33.68 26.50
C THR A 137 27.80 -32.27 25.90
N TYR A 138 28.20 -31.31 26.72
CA TYR A 138 28.46 -29.94 26.30
C TYR A 138 29.92 -29.80 25.86
N LEU A 139 30.13 -29.34 24.63
CA LEU A 139 31.47 -29.15 24.06
C LEU A 139 31.63 -27.73 23.55
N LYS A 140 32.80 -27.15 23.78
CA LYS A 140 33.22 -25.93 23.11
C LYS A 140 33.80 -26.25 21.74
N GLN A 141 33.34 -25.55 20.71
CA GLN A 141 33.93 -25.67 19.38
C GLN A 141 35.30 -25.00 19.31
N LYS A 142 36.05 -25.35 18.27
CA LYS A 142 37.33 -24.70 17.99
C LYS A 142 37.09 -23.21 17.71
N LEU A 143 37.77 -22.37 18.48
CA LEU A 143 37.79 -20.92 18.31
C LEU A 143 38.30 -20.53 16.91
N LEU A 144 37.49 -19.78 16.17
CA LEU A 144 37.88 -19.21 14.88
C LEU A 144 38.01 -17.68 15.03
N SER A 145 39.17 -17.13 14.66
CA SER A 145 39.46 -15.70 14.80
C SER A 145 39.64 -15.02 13.45
N VAL A 146 39.10 -13.81 13.30
CA VAL A 146 39.30 -12.93 12.13
C VAL A 146 39.67 -11.53 12.58
N ASN A 147 40.59 -10.90 11.85
CA ASN A 147 40.89 -9.49 12.02
C ASN A 147 40.07 -8.64 11.04
N ILE A 148 39.27 -7.71 11.55
CA ILE A 148 38.40 -6.86 10.75
C ILE A 148 39.01 -5.48 10.55
N GLN A 149 39.12 -5.10 9.28
CA GLN A 149 39.62 -3.82 8.83
C GLN A 149 38.48 -2.85 8.49
N GLU A 150 38.74 -1.56 8.64
CA GLU A 150 37.81 -0.52 8.23
C GLU A 150 37.58 -0.56 6.72
N SER A 151 36.32 -0.45 6.28
CA SER A 151 36.01 -0.31 4.85
C SER A 151 36.11 1.17 4.43
N LYS A 152 36.63 1.43 3.23
CA LYS A 152 36.73 2.80 2.70
C LYS A 152 35.40 3.32 2.13
N SER A 153 34.41 2.44 1.96
CA SER A 153 33.05 2.73 1.50
C SER A 153 32.06 1.92 2.34
N SER A 154 30.83 2.42 2.47
CA SER A 154 29.73 1.68 3.09
C SER A 154 29.31 0.48 2.24
N LEU A 155 29.42 0.57 0.91
CA LEU A 155 29.06 -0.50 -0.01
C LEU A 155 30.31 -1.32 -0.34
N LEU A 156 30.27 -2.60 -0.01
CA LEU A 156 31.36 -3.56 -0.15
C LEU A 156 30.91 -4.75 -1.00
N GLY A 157 31.63 -5.02 -2.07
CA GLY A 157 31.33 -6.13 -2.96
C GLY A 157 31.81 -5.93 -4.38
N ASP A 158 31.42 -6.85 -5.25
CA ASP A 158 31.60 -6.73 -6.69
C ASP A 158 30.24 -6.47 -7.33
N PHE A 159 30.07 -5.26 -7.87
CA PHE A 159 28.80 -4.79 -8.40
C PHE A 159 28.92 -4.32 -9.84
N ASN A 160 27.87 -4.58 -10.61
CA ASN A 160 27.69 -4.11 -11.96
C ASN A 160 26.30 -3.49 -12.14
N ILE A 161 26.24 -2.35 -12.80
CA ILE A 161 25.00 -1.61 -13.04
C ILE A 161 24.49 -1.82 -14.47
N LYS A 162 23.19 -2.09 -14.60
CA LYS A 162 22.47 -2.17 -15.86
C LYS A 162 21.30 -1.20 -15.82
N ILE A 163 21.17 -0.40 -16.87
CA ILE A 163 20.12 0.60 -17.00
C ILE A 163 19.21 0.18 -18.14
N LYS A 164 17.92 -0.03 -17.85
CA LYS A 164 16.89 -0.18 -18.88
C LYS A 164 16.09 1.11 -18.93
N LYS A 165 15.90 1.65 -20.13
CA LYS A 165 15.19 2.91 -20.34
C LYS A 165 14.38 2.87 -21.61
N ASP A 166 13.33 3.69 -21.66
CA ASP A 166 12.55 3.91 -22.86
C ASP A 166 13.34 4.71 -23.92
N LYS A 167 12.72 4.87 -25.10
CA LYS A 167 13.20 5.80 -26.13
C LYS A 167 13.31 7.22 -25.55
N LEU A 168 14.37 7.94 -25.95
CA LEU A 168 14.68 9.30 -25.48
C LEU A 168 13.74 10.38 -26.04
N ILE A 169 12.85 10.03 -26.97
CA ILE A 169 11.85 10.94 -27.52
C ILE A 169 10.49 10.47 -27.01
N LYS A 170 9.80 11.33 -26.28
CA LYS A 170 8.48 11.06 -25.68
C LYS A 170 7.51 12.17 -26.02
N LYS A 171 6.22 11.85 -26.04
CA LYS A 171 5.16 12.86 -26.14
C LYS A 171 4.98 13.54 -24.77
N ALA A 172 4.59 14.80 -24.76
CA ALA A 172 4.24 15.54 -23.54
C ALA A 172 3.23 14.75 -22.70
N PHE A 173 3.43 14.77 -21.37
CA PHE A 173 2.66 14.03 -20.37
C PHE A 173 2.72 12.49 -20.47
N SER A 174 3.48 11.94 -21.43
CA SER A 174 3.73 10.50 -21.49
C SER A 174 4.87 10.11 -20.54
N PRO A 175 4.74 9.00 -19.79
CA PRO A 175 5.79 8.56 -18.88
C PRO A 175 7.03 8.07 -19.64
N PHE A 176 8.19 8.51 -19.19
CA PHE A 176 9.50 7.93 -19.50
C PHE A 176 9.88 6.96 -18.39
N HIS A 177 10.00 5.67 -18.70
CA HIS A 177 10.38 4.65 -17.73
C HIS A 177 11.89 4.45 -17.68
N LEU A 178 12.42 4.34 -16.46
CA LEU A 178 13.82 4.00 -16.16
C LEU A 178 13.83 2.90 -15.10
N GLU A 179 14.57 1.83 -15.34
CA GLU A 179 14.84 0.77 -14.38
C GLU A 179 16.35 0.66 -14.19
N ILE A 180 16.78 0.86 -12.94
CA ILE A 180 18.17 0.69 -12.52
C ILE A 180 18.28 -0.69 -11.89
N LYS A 181 19.20 -1.52 -12.38
CA LYS A 181 19.52 -2.82 -11.82
C LYS A 181 20.99 -2.88 -11.42
N ILE A 182 21.26 -3.23 -10.17
CA ILE A 182 22.60 -3.50 -9.66
C ILE A 182 22.68 -5.00 -9.42
N ASN A 183 23.57 -5.69 -10.14
CA ASN A 183 23.80 -7.12 -10.01
C ASN A 183 25.19 -7.35 -9.43
N GLY A 184 25.38 -8.43 -8.69
CA GLY A 184 26.70 -8.74 -8.15
C GLY A 184 26.65 -9.54 -6.86
N SER A 185 27.72 -9.43 -6.07
CA SER A 185 27.84 -10.01 -4.75
C SER A 185 28.33 -8.98 -3.74
N GLY A 186 27.71 -8.91 -2.56
CA GLY A 186 28.07 -7.93 -1.53
C GLY A 186 26.93 -7.59 -0.58
N ASN A 187 27.11 -6.51 0.19
CA ASN A 187 26.13 -6.02 1.17
C ASN A 187 25.03 -5.17 0.51
N PHE A 188 24.14 -5.82 -0.25
CA PHE A 188 22.98 -5.17 -0.90
C PHE A 188 22.07 -4.40 0.07
N GLN A 189 22.09 -4.75 1.36
CA GLN A 189 21.31 -4.08 2.40
C GLN A 189 21.74 -2.62 2.64
N ASP A 190 22.99 -2.28 2.28
CA ASP A 190 23.54 -0.93 2.47
C ASP A 190 23.33 -0.03 1.25
N ILE A 191 22.70 -0.54 0.18
CA ILE A 191 22.32 0.25 -0.99
C ILE A 191 21.11 1.11 -0.62
N LYS A 192 21.32 2.43 -0.59
CA LYS A 192 20.27 3.42 -0.31
C LYS A 192 19.31 3.57 -1.50
N ASP A 193 18.04 3.80 -1.19
CA ASP A 193 17.01 4.16 -2.16
C ASP A 193 17.44 5.39 -2.99
N ILE A 194 17.41 5.25 -4.31
CA ILE A 194 17.74 6.35 -5.22
C ILE A 194 16.51 7.25 -5.35
N LYS A 195 16.74 8.56 -5.26
CA LYS A 195 15.70 9.58 -5.43
C LYS A 195 16.17 10.60 -6.46
N PHE A 196 15.29 10.93 -7.39
CA PHE A 196 15.51 11.99 -8.36
C PHE A 196 14.61 13.17 -8.02
N ASP A 197 15.19 14.36 -8.06
CA ASP A 197 14.47 15.63 -7.98
C ASP A 197 14.88 16.45 -9.20
N ILE A 198 13.92 16.70 -10.09
CA ILE A 198 14.14 17.35 -11.39
C ILE A 198 13.05 18.41 -11.57
N ASN A 199 13.47 19.64 -11.82
CA ASN A 199 12.55 20.77 -12.00
C ASN A 199 11.57 20.51 -13.16
N ASN A 200 10.29 20.78 -12.91
CA ASN A 200 9.18 20.60 -13.87
C ASN A 200 8.95 19.16 -14.34
N VAL A 201 9.44 18.16 -13.58
CA VAL A 201 9.20 16.74 -13.88
C VAL A 201 8.55 16.09 -12.67
N LYS A 202 7.41 15.44 -12.87
CA LYS A 202 6.79 14.61 -11.84
C LYS A 202 7.45 13.23 -11.86
N VAL A 203 8.17 12.92 -10.79
CA VAL A 203 8.89 11.66 -10.63
C VAL A 203 8.08 10.70 -9.77
N PHE A 204 7.76 9.53 -10.32
CA PHE A 204 7.22 8.40 -9.59
C PHE A 204 8.31 7.36 -9.41
N SER A 205 8.52 6.89 -8.18
CA SER A 205 9.49 5.85 -7.87
C SER A 205 8.81 4.70 -7.16
N GLN A 206 9.20 3.48 -7.50
CA GLN A 206 8.87 2.29 -6.72
C GLN A 206 9.93 2.08 -5.65
N LYS A 207 9.53 1.45 -4.54
CA LYS A 207 10.48 0.97 -3.54
C LYS A 207 11.45 -0.02 -4.20
N PRO A 208 12.72 -0.08 -3.78
CA PRO A 208 13.64 -1.06 -4.32
C PRO A 208 13.20 -2.49 -4.04
N THR A 209 13.46 -3.37 -4.99
CA THR A 209 13.26 -4.82 -4.88
C THR A 209 14.61 -5.51 -4.89
N GLN A 210 14.80 -6.49 -3.99
CA GLN A 210 16.02 -7.27 -3.86
C GLN A 210 15.71 -8.76 -4.08
N GLU A 211 16.37 -9.36 -5.08
CA GLU A 211 16.34 -10.79 -5.37
C GLU A 211 17.71 -11.36 -4.99
N LEU A 212 17.87 -11.82 -3.74
CA LEU A 212 19.15 -12.23 -3.17
C LEU A 212 19.16 -13.73 -2.84
N SER A 213 20.29 -14.37 -3.09
CA SER A 213 20.62 -15.71 -2.61
C SER A 213 21.88 -15.64 -1.74
N LEU A 214 21.90 -16.42 -0.67
CA LEU A 214 23.09 -16.52 0.19
C LEU A 214 24.05 -17.57 -0.39
N THR A 215 25.31 -17.20 -0.53
CA THR A 215 26.39 -18.03 -1.09
C THR A 215 27.62 -17.97 -0.17
N LYS A 216 28.68 -18.73 -0.50
CA LYS A 216 29.95 -18.70 0.25
C LYS A 216 30.64 -17.33 0.20
N GLN A 217 30.35 -16.55 -0.83
CA GLN A 217 30.81 -15.18 -1.05
C GLN A 217 29.82 -14.15 -0.50
N GLY A 218 28.85 -14.55 0.34
CA GLY A 218 27.82 -13.69 0.88
C GLY A 218 26.58 -13.60 -0.01
N TYR A 219 25.83 -12.50 0.12
CA TYR A 219 24.65 -12.28 -0.72
C TYR A 219 25.06 -12.01 -2.16
N THR A 220 24.50 -12.82 -3.07
CA THR A 220 24.61 -12.62 -4.51
C THR A 220 23.22 -12.40 -5.06
N GLY A 221 23.06 -11.48 -6.01
CA GLY A 221 21.74 -11.25 -6.58
C GLY A 221 21.59 -9.95 -7.33
N THR A 222 20.34 -9.49 -7.36
CA THR A 222 19.94 -8.28 -8.08
C THR A 222 19.17 -7.34 -7.16
N TRP A 223 19.62 -6.10 -7.07
CA TRP A 223 18.86 -4.98 -6.55
C TRP A 223 18.28 -4.20 -7.73
N SER A 224 17.02 -3.79 -7.66
CA SER A 224 16.39 -3.01 -8.71
C SER A 224 15.46 -1.94 -8.18
N GLN A 225 15.40 -0.81 -8.88
CA GLN A 225 14.46 0.27 -8.60
C GLN A 225 13.93 0.85 -9.91
N LYS A 226 12.61 1.04 -9.97
CA LYS A 226 11.89 1.53 -11.15
C LYS A 226 11.38 2.95 -10.94
N PHE A 227 11.46 3.74 -12.00
CA PHE A 227 11.07 5.13 -12.04
C PHE A 227 10.22 5.41 -13.27
N ALA A 228 9.27 6.34 -13.13
CA ALA A 228 8.53 6.93 -14.23
C ALA A 228 8.58 8.46 -14.10
N PHE A 229 9.05 9.12 -15.17
CA PHE A 229 9.19 10.56 -15.25
C PHE A 229 8.12 11.12 -16.18
N VAL A 230 7.34 12.08 -15.72
CA VAL A 230 6.27 12.73 -16.50
C VAL A 230 6.58 14.22 -16.59
N ALA A 231 6.71 14.73 -17.82
CA ALA A 231 7.05 16.12 -18.10
C ALA A 231 6.28 16.64 -19.33
N ASP A 232 6.13 17.95 -19.41
CA ASP A 232 5.57 18.69 -20.56
C ASP A 232 6.67 19.27 -21.47
N LYS A 233 7.91 19.34 -20.98
CA LYS A 233 9.09 19.89 -21.64
C LYS A 233 10.29 18.94 -21.55
N ASP A 234 11.27 19.17 -22.40
CA ASP A 234 12.58 18.49 -22.36
C ASP A 234 13.17 18.54 -20.96
N PHE A 235 13.77 17.42 -20.54
CA PHE A 235 14.41 17.32 -19.24
C PHE A 235 15.65 16.43 -19.30
N SER A 236 16.54 16.64 -18.33
CA SER A 236 17.79 15.90 -18.19
C SER A 236 17.84 15.22 -16.82
N ILE A 237 18.15 13.93 -16.82
CA ILE A 237 18.53 13.20 -15.61
C ILE A 237 20.05 13.31 -15.51
N GLU A 238 20.54 14.01 -14.49
CA GLU A 238 21.97 14.23 -14.30
C GLU A 238 22.75 12.95 -13.98
N GLU A 239 24.06 12.97 -14.24
CA GLU A 239 24.94 11.86 -13.90
C GLU A 239 24.97 11.63 -12.39
N PHE A 240 24.84 10.36 -11.99
CA PHE A 240 24.91 9.95 -10.58
C PHE A 240 25.91 8.81 -10.41
N LYS A 241 26.62 8.83 -9.26
CA LYS A 241 27.68 7.88 -8.92
C LYS A 241 27.37 7.21 -7.58
N ILE A 242 27.50 5.89 -7.56
CA ILE A 242 27.45 5.09 -6.33
C ILE A 242 28.86 4.56 -6.07
N GLU A 243 29.48 5.01 -4.99
CA GLU A 243 30.79 4.53 -4.58
C GLU A 243 30.67 3.16 -3.90
N TYR A 244 31.54 2.23 -4.26
CA TYR A 244 31.67 0.93 -3.60
C TYR A 244 33.15 0.54 -3.50
N MET A 245 33.47 -0.43 -2.65
CA MET A 245 34.80 -1.01 -2.55
C MET A 245 34.72 -2.50 -2.89
N ASN A 246 35.60 -2.96 -3.78
CA ASN A 246 35.72 -4.38 -4.05
C ASN A 246 36.70 -5.00 -3.02
N PRO A 247 36.31 -6.06 -2.30
CA PRO A 247 37.15 -6.65 -1.26
C PRO A 247 38.39 -7.36 -1.82
N GLU A 248 38.38 -7.80 -3.09
CA GLU A 248 39.51 -8.53 -3.70
C GLU A 248 40.72 -7.62 -4.00
N ASP A 249 40.47 -6.39 -4.47
CA ASP A 249 41.51 -5.42 -4.78
C ASP A 249 41.65 -4.30 -3.73
N ALA A 250 40.70 -4.22 -2.78
CA ALA A 250 40.59 -3.16 -1.78
C ALA A 250 40.56 -1.73 -2.38
N LEU A 251 40.09 -1.61 -3.63
CA LEU A 251 39.99 -0.36 -4.37
C LEU A 251 38.56 0.18 -4.36
N LYS A 252 38.46 1.51 -4.27
CA LYS A 252 37.19 2.22 -4.49
C LYS A 252 36.85 2.23 -5.98
N LYS A 253 35.63 1.86 -6.30
CA LYS A 253 35.05 1.86 -7.65
C LYS A 253 33.72 2.61 -7.63
N ASN A 254 33.27 3.03 -8.81
CA ASN A 254 32.04 3.79 -8.97
C ASN A 254 31.10 3.08 -9.95
N LEU A 255 29.85 2.87 -9.55
CA LEU A 255 28.76 2.59 -10.49
C LEU A 255 28.28 3.94 -11.04
N ILE A 256 28.40 4.12 -12.35
CA ILE A 256 28.10 5.40 -13.00
C ILE A 256 26.81 5.25 -13.82
N ILE A 257 25.81 6.07 -13.47
CA ILE A 257 24.63 6.31 -14.30
C ILE A 257 24.91 7.58 -15.08
N LYS A 258 25.19 7.42 -16.38
CA LYS A 258 25.46 8.57 -17.27
C LYS A 258 24.24 9.46 -17.40
N LYS A 259 24.47 10.74 -17.67
CA LYS A 259 23.43 11.73 -17.98
C LYS A 259 22.49 11.22 -19.08
N ILE A 260 21.19 11.43 -18.91
CA ILE A 260 20.15 11.04 -19.86
C ILE A 260 19.32 12.27 -20.22
N ASP A 261 19.42 12.71 -21.46
CA ASP A 261 18.60 13.80 -21.99
C ASP A 261 17.37 13.23 -22.71
N VAL A 262 16.19 13.64 -22.28
CA VAL A 262 14.89 13.21 -22.83
C VAL A 262 14.23 14.38 -23.54
N LYS A 263 13.93 14.20 -24.82
CA LYS A 263 13.20 15.17 -25.65
C LYS A 263 11.70 14.91 -25.58
N VAL A 264 10.94 15.95 -25.33
CA VAL A 264 9.49 15.92 -25.20
C VAL A 264 8.86 16.65 -26.38
N THR A 265 8.19 15.89 -27.24
CA THR A 265 7.42 16.44 -28.36
C THR A 265 6.02 16.83 -27.88
N LYS A 266 5.44 17.88 -28.47
CA LYS A 266 4.05 18.25 -28.18
C LYS A 266 3.13 17.06 -28.50
N ALA A 267 2.33 16.65 -27.51
CA ALA A 267 1.45 15.50 -27.64
C ALA A 267 0.19 15.84 -28.44
N TYR A 268 -0.47 16.96 -28.07
CA TYR A 268 -1.73 17.44 -28.64
C TYR A 268 -1.85 18.96 -28.45
N GLU A 269 -2.41 19.66 -29.43
CA GLU A 269 -2.92 21.03 -29.25
C GLU A 269 -4.33 20.94 -28.64
N LYS A 270 -4.68 21.88 -27.76
CA LYS A 270 -5.94 21.84 -26.99
C LYS A 270 -7.16 21.79 -27.92
N GLU A 271 -7.03 22.36 -29.11
CA GLU A 271 -8.05 22.37 -30.16
C GLU A 271 -8.36 20.98 -30.72
N ASN A 272 -7.45 20.00 -30.62
CA ASN A 272 -7.62 18.64 -31.13
C ASN A 272 -8.19 17.64 -30.10
N LEU A 273 -8.38 18.07 -28.86
CA LEU A 273 -8.92 17.24 -27.77
C LEU A 273 -10.42 17.50 -27.51
N LEU A 274 -10.96 18.55 -28.10
CA LEU A 274 -12.38 18.90 -28.06
C LEU A 274 -13.00 18.44 -29.38
N ASP A 275 -14.00 17.57 -29.31
CA ASP A 275 -14.81 17.26 -30.48
C ASP A 275 -15.46 18.56 -30.95
N LYS A 276 -15.36 18.88 -32.24
CA LYS A 276 -16.21 19.93 -32.82
C LYS A 276 -17.64 19.41 -32.78
N GLU A 277 -18.42 19.85 -31.81
CA GLU A 277 -19.88 19.71 -31.87
C GLU A 277 -20.37 20.51 -33.08
N GLU A 278 -20.51 19.83 -34.22
CA GLU A 278 -21.38 20.31 -35.29
C GLU A 278 -22.81 20.09 -34.82
N GLU A 279 -23.38 21.08 -34.11
CA GLU A 279 -24.82 21.13 -33.86
C GLU A 279 -25.56 21.29 -35.19
N ILE A 280 -25.82 20.17 -35.88
CA ILE A 280 -26.73 20.14 -37.02
C ILE A 280 -28.14 20.22 -36.44
N PHE A 281 -28.68 21.44 -36.34
CA PHE A 281 -30.07 21.65 -35.95
C PHE A 281 -31.00 21.11 -37.04
N GLU A 282 -31.42 19.85 -36.93
CA GLU A 282 -32.46 19.28 -37.79
C GLU A 282 -33.83 19.80 -37.34
N PHE A 283 -34.38 20.74 -38.11
CA PHE A 283 -35.71 21.30 -37.86
C PHE A 283 -36.78 20.21 -38.00
N SER A 284 -37.30 19.69 -36.88
CA SER A 284 -38.44 18.75 -36.90
C SER A 284 -39.76 19.48 -37.17
N TYR A 285 -40.61 18.87 -38.01
CA TYR A 285 -41.98 19.32 -38.25
C TYR A 285 -42.85 19.35 -36.97
N ASP A 286 -42.43 18.64 -35.91
CA ASP A 286 -43.07 18.67 -34.58
C ASP A 286 -43.09 20.08 -33.97
N TYR A 287 -42.02 20.86 -34.19
CA TYR A 287 -41.97 22.25 -33.74
C TYR A 287 -43.00 23.12 -34.47
N LEU A 288 -43.29 22.79 -35.72
CA LEU A 288 -44.29 23.46 -36.54
C LEU A 288 -45.70 23.20 -35.98
N TYR A 289 -45.98 21.98 -35.55
CA TYR A 289 -47.24 21.64 -34.87
C TYR A 289 -47.40 22.35 -33.53
N LEU A 290 -46.33 22.52 -32.75
CA LEU A 290 -46.37 23.28 -31.49
C LEU A 290 -46.70 24.75 -31.74
N ILE A 291 -46.08 25.37 -32.74
CA ILE A 291 -46.36 26.76 -33.14
C ILE A 291 -47.81 26.91 -33.63
N LEU A 292 -48.28 25.98 -34.47
CA LEU A 292 -49.66 25.98 -34.97
C LEU A 292 -50.70 25.81 -33.86
N SER A 293 -50.41 24.96 -32.88
CA SER A 293 -51.26 24.74 -31.70
C SER A 293 -51.35 26.01 -30.86
N PHE A 294 -50.22 26.68 -30.64
CA PHE A 294 -50.18 27.95 -29.92
C PHE A 294 -50.97 29.05 -30.64
N ILE A 295 -50.81 29.18 -31.96
CA ILE A 295 -51.55 30.14 -32.78
C ILE A 295 -53.05 29.84 -32.75
N SER A 296 -53.47 28.58 -32.87
CA SER A 296 -54.88 28.20 -32.77
C SER A 296 -55.49 28.54 -31.42
N GLY A 297 -54.79 28.24 -30.32
CA GLY A 297 -55.24 28.63 -28.98
C GLY A 297 -55.38 30.15 -28.82
N PHE A 298 -54.42 30.91 -29.35
CA PHE A 298 -54.46 32.37 -29.32
C PHE A 298 -55.63 32.95 -30.13
N ILE A 299 -55.93 32.38 -31.30
CA ILE A 299 -57.07 32.79 -32.12
C ILE A 299 -58.38 32.47 -31.41
N LEU A 300 -58.53 31.26 -30.85
CA LEU A 300 -59.72 30.85 -30.10
C LEU A 300 -59.99 31.79 -28.90
N ALA A 301 -58.95 32.19 -28.18
CA ALA A 301 -59.07 33.12 -27.05
C ALA A 301 -59.57 34.52 -27.47
N LYS A 302 -59.32 34.96 -28.71
CA LYS A 302 -59.80 36.24 -29.24
C LYS A 302 -61.25 36.20 -29.72
N ILE A 303 -61.84 35.02 -29.91
CA ILE A 303 -63.25 34.91 -30.30
C ILE A 303 -64.10 35.22 -29.07
N LYS A 304 -64.73 36.41 -29.06
CA LYS A 304 -65.73 36.79 -28.06
C LYS A 304 -67.01 35.99 -28.30
N PHE A 305 -67.19 34.89 -27.58
CA PHE A 305 -68.49 34.23 -27.49
C PHE A 305 -69.53 35.25 -27.01
N LYS A 306 -70.56 35.52 -27.82
CA LYS A 306 -71.71 36.34 -27.39
C LYS A 306 -72.41 35.59 -26.25
N LYS A 307 -72.25 36.07 -25.03
CA LYS A 307 -73.17 35.76 -23.94
C LYS A 307 -74.52 36.36 -24.31
N GLU A 308 -75.58 35.54 -24.34
CA GLU A 308 -76.94 36.07 -24.42
C GLU A 308 -77.19 37.04 -23.26
N LYS A 309 -77.80 38.19 -23.55
CA LYS A 309 -78.20 39.16 -22.53
C LYS A 309 -79.40 38.58 -21.76
N THR A 310 -79.20 38.16 -20.53
CA THR A 310 -80.29 37.99 -19.57
C THR A 310 -80.85 39.37 -19.23
N ILE A 311 -82.14 39.59 -19.48
CA ILE A 311 -82.87 40.80 -19.04
C ILE A 311 -82.95 40.75 -17.50
N ASP A 312 -82.49 41.80 -16.84
CA ASP A 312 -82.48 41.91 -15.38
C ASP A 312 -83.88 42.25 -14.85
N ASN A 313 -84.71 41.21 -14.69
CA ASN A 313 -86.12 41.29 -14.29
C ASN A 313 -86.33 42.04 -12.96
N ASP A 314 -85.38 41.95 -12.02
CA ASP A 314 -85.55 42.49 -10.67
C ASP A 314 -85.58 44.03 -10.65
N SER A 315 -84.81 44.66 -11.53
CA SER A 315 -84.79 46.13 -11.67
C SER A 315 -86.09 46.69 -12.24
N ILE A 316 -86.77 45.94 -13.11
CA ILE A 316 -88.05 46.32 -13.71
C ILE A 316 -89.18 46.15 -12.68
N LEU A 317 -89.20 45.00 -12.00
CA LEU A 317 -90.19 44.67 -10.96
C LEU A 317 -90.15 45.67 -9.79
N PHE A 318 -88.96 46.13 -9.40
CA PHE A 318 -88.83 47.15 -8.35
C PHE A 318 -89.44 48.50 -8.76
N LYS A 319 -89.23 48.94 -10.01
CA LYS A 319 -89.84 50.19 -10.51
C LYS A 319 -91.36 50.11 -10.58
N GLU A 320 -91.91 48.96 -11.00
CA GLU A 320 -93.36 48.74 -10.99
C GLU A 320 -93.94 48.77 -9.58
N LYS A 321 -93.28 48.11 -8.61
CA LYS A 321 -93.69 48.16 -7.19
C LYS A 321 -93.69 49.59 -6.66
N LEU A 322 -92.64 50.38 -6.93
CA LEU A 322 -92.56 51.80 -6.52
C LEU A 322 -93.69 52.64 -7.12
N ASN A 323 -94.07 52.40 -8.38
CA ASN A 323 -95.16 53.15 -9.01
C ASN A 323 -96.51 52.87 -8.36
N ASN A 324 -96.77 51.62 -7.96
CA ASN A 324 -98.07 51.19 -7.41
C ASN A 324 -98.32 51.54 -5.93
N VAL A 325 -97.30 52.01 -5.19
CA VAL A 325 -97.44 52.38 -3.77
C VAL A 325 -98.44 53.51 -3.55
N LYS A 326 -99.34 53.37 -2.57
CA LYS A 326 -100.42 54.34 -2.30
C LYS A 326 -100.22 55.21 -1.05
N SER A 327 -99.35 54.80 -0.11
CA SER A 327 -99.05 55.56 1.11
C SER A 327 -97.55 55.67 1.38
N LEU A 328 -97.15 56.67 2.18
CA LEU A 328 -95.73 56.89 2.52
C LEU A 328 -95.16 55.74 3.37
N ASP A 329 -95.97 55.16 4.26
CA ASP A 329 -95.54 54.05 5.11
C ASP A 329 -95.24 52.78 4.28
N GLU A 330 -96.05 52.51 3.25
CA GLU A 330 -95.82 51.40 2.33
C GLU A 330 -94.57 51.62 1.46
N LEU A 331 -94.28 52.88 1.10
CA LEU A 331 -93.07 53.25 0.38
C LEU A 331 -91.81 53.00 1.23
N LEU A 332 -91.87 53.38 2.50
CA LEU A 332 -90.80 53.16 3.49
C LEU A 332 -90.44 51.68 3.59
N ILE A 333 -91.44 50.81 3.73
CA ILE A 333 -91.22 49.36 3.83
C ILE A 333 -90.52 48.82 2.58
N ILE A 334 -90.96 49.23 1.38
CA ILE A 334 -90.36 48.76 0.12
C ILE A 334 -88.89 49.22 -0.01
N LEU A 335 -88.58 50.46 0.41
CA LEU A 335 -87.21 50.98 0.35
C LEU A 335 -86.29 50.29 1.35
N VAL A 336 -86.75 50.05 2.59
CA VAL A 336 -86.00 49.32 3.61
C VAL A 336 -85.72 47.88 3.17
N LEU A 337 -86.72 47.21 2.58
CA LEU A 337 -86.57 45.82 2.12
C LEU A 337 -85.66 45.67 0.91
N GLN A 338 -85.63 46.65 0.00
CA GLN A 338 -84.80 46.56 -1.19
C GLN A 338 -83.32 46.80 -0.87
N ASP A 339 -83.00 47.92 -0.23
CA ASP A 339 -81.65 48.27 0.20
C ASP A 339 -81.70 49.47 1.17
N CYS A 340 -81.78 49.17 2.47
CA CYS A 340 -81.90 50.19 3.51
C CYS A 340 -80.71 51.14 3.56
N ILE A 341 -79.51 50.71 3.16
CA ILE A 341 -78.31 51.55 3.20
C ILE A 341 -78.35 52.56 2.06
N LYS A 342 -78.70 52.11 0.85
CA LYS A 342 -78.76 52.99 -0.33
C LYS A 342 -79.80 54.10 -0.16
N TYR A 343 -80.95 53.80 0.43
CA TYR A 343 -82.06 54.75 0.55
C TYR A 343 -82.22 55.37 1.95
N ASP A 344 -81.29 55.12 2.87
CA ASP A 344 -81.33 55.56 4.28
C ASP A 344 -81.68 57.04 4.45
N LYS A 345 -81.12 57.91 3.59
CA LYS A 345 -81.37 59.34 3.64
C LYS A 345 -82.85 59.68 3.39
N ILE A 346 -83.46 59.08 2.36
CA ILE A 346 -84.85 59.34 2.00
C ILE A 346 -85.78 58.71 3.05
N ILE A 347 -85.44 57.53 3.55
CA ILE A 347 -86.15 56.84 4.64
C ILE A 347 -86.22 57.76 5.87
N LYS A 348 -85.09 58.31 6.32
CA LYS A 348 -85.03 59.24 7.45
C LYS A 348 -85.79 60.55 7.21
N GLU A 349 -85.78 61.07 5.98
CA GLU A 349 -86.52 62.29 5.63
C GLU A 349 -88.05 62.06 5.69
N ILE A 350 -88.53 60.87 5.33
CA ILE A 350 -89.94 60.50 5.47
C ILE A 350 -90.30 60.28 6.96
N GLU A 351 -89.48 59.54 7.72
CA GLU A 351 -89.73 59.26 9.15
C GLU A 351 -89.74 60.54 10.00
N ASN A 352 -88.85 61.50 9.72
CA ASN A 352 -88.80 62.80 10.40
C ASN A 352 -89.87 63.79 9.90
N LYS A 353 -90.83 63.33 9.07
CA LYS A 353 -91.93 64.12 8.47
C LYS A 353 -91.46 65.34 7.67
N GLN A 354 -90.22 65.32 7.15
CA GLN A 354 -89.71 66.38 6.29
C GLN A 354 -90.26 66.27 4.87
N ILE A 355 -90.55 65.05 4.41
CA ILE A 355 -91.29 64.80 3.18
C ILE A 355 -92.68 64.25 3.54
N THR A 356 -93.70 65.09 3.40
CA THR A 356 -95.10 64.76 3.75
C THR A 356 -95.96 64.35 2.56
N SER A 357 -95.41 64.37 1.34
CA SER A 357 -96.11 64.02 0.09
C SER A 357 -95.44 62.85 -0.63
N LEU A 358 -96.24 61.82 -0.96
CA LEU A 358 -95.81 60.62 -1.67
C LEU A 358 -95.20 60.92 -3.06
N ALA A 359 -95.79 61.88 -3.79
CA ALA A 359 -95.29 62.25 -5.12
C ALA A 359 -93.89 62.88 -5.05
N GLN A 360 -93.63 63.66 -3.99
CA GLN A 360 -92.33 64.26 -3.76
C GLN A 360 -91.28 63.20 -3.40
N ALA A 361 -91.63 62.24 -2.52
CA ALA A 361 -90.74 61.14 -2.16
C ALA A 361 -90.36 60.27 -3.38
N LYS A 362 -91.33 59.88 -4.22
CA LYS A 362 -91.07 59.08 -5.42
C LYS A 362 -90.13 59.79 -6.40
N LYS A 363 -90.31 61.11 -6.60
CA LYS A 363 -89.45 61.89 -7.50
C LYS A 363 -87.99 61.89 -7.04
N SER A 364 -87.74 62.04 -5.75
CA SER A 364 -86.40 62.00 -5.17
C SER A 364 -85.69 60.68 -5.47
N ILE A 365 -86.39 59.55 -5.33
CA ILE A 365 -85.87 58.19 -5.53
C ILE A 365 -85.52 57.91 -7.00
N PHE A 366 -86.30 58.44 -7.96
CA PHE A 366 -86.00 58.27 -9.39
C PHE A 366 -84.92 59.23 -9.90
N SER A 367 -84.59 60.30 -9.14
CA SER A 367 -83.55 61.27 -9.50
C SER A 367 -82.18 61.00 -8.85
N SER A 368 -82.13 60.11 -7.85
CA SER A 368 -80.94 59.59 -7.18
C SER A 368 -80.50 58.25 -7.78
#